data_AF-A0A1E7I4V2-F1
#
_entry.id   AF-A0A1E7I4V2-F1
#
_cell.length_a   1.000
_cell.length_b   1.000
_cell.length_c   1.000
_cell.angle_alpha   90.00
_cell.angle_beta   90.00
_cell.angle_gamma   90.00
#
_symmetry.space_group_name_H-M   'P 1'
#
loop_
_entity.id
_entity.type
_entity.pdbx_description
1 polymer ?
#
loop_
_entity_poly.entity_id
_entity_poly.type
_entity_poly.pdbx_seq_one_letter_code
_entity_poly.pdbx_strand_id
1 'polypeptide(L)' 'MKECLICQKEFDPSLPLTDPAQIAGQLLAEEDYGDAGKLCPDCLAGRGRLAMMYRSDCFD' A
#
# COMPACT_ATOMS: atom_id res chain seq x y z
N MET A 1 -8.25 0.95 14.79
CA MET A 1 -6.98 1.71 14.67
C MET A 1 -5.79 0.76 14.70
N LYS A 2 -4.77 1.02 13.89
CA LYS A 2 -3.46 0.34 13.85
C LYS A 2 -2.34 1.37 13.64
N GLU A 3 -1.11 1.00 13.97
CA GLU A 3 0.09 1.78 13.68
C GLU A 3 0.74 1.30 12.37
N CYS A 4 1.09 2.23 11.48
CA CYS A 4 1.75 1.93 10.21
C CYS A 4 3.20 1.51 10.43
N LEU A 5 3.61 0.34 9.90
CA LEU A 5 4.98 -0.18 10.04
C LEU A 5 6.08 0.72 9.46
N ILE A 6 5.75 1.60 8.50
CA ILE A 6 6.73 2.46 7.82
C ILE A 6 6.84 3.83 8.48
N CYS A 7 5.71 4.50 8.69
CA CYS A 7 5.70 5.90 9.16
C CYS A 7 5.27 6.06 10.62
N GLN A 8 4.92 4.96 11.30
CA GLN A 8 4.47 4.92 12.70
C GLN A 8 3.25 5.80 13.01
N LYS A 9 2.51 6.24 11.99
CA LYS A 9 1.25 6.98 12.16
C LYS A 9 0.10 6.01 12.38
N GLU A 10 -0.85 6.42 13.21
CA GLU A 10 -2.11 5.71 13.35
C GLU A 10 -2.97 5.81 12.09
N PHE A 11 -3.62 4.72 11.73
CA PHE A 11 -4.58 4.67 10.63
C PHE A 11 -5.72 3.71 10.95
N ASP A 12 -6.84 3.90 10.25
CA ASP A 12 -7.98 3.00 10.31
C ASP A 12 -7.93 2.02 9.13
N PRO A 13 -7.65 0.71 9.37
CA PRO A 13 -7.61 -0.28 8.30
C PRO A 13 -8.99 -0.63 7.74
N SER A 14 -10.09 -0.16 8.35
CA SER A 14 -11.45 -0.40 7.87
C SER A 14 -11.90 0.60 6.80
N LEU A 15 -11.17 1.70 6.63
CA LEU A 15 -11.46 2.68 5.59
C LEU A 15 -11.10 2.11 4.21
N PRO A 16 -11.98 2.25 3.20
CA PRO A 16 -11.70 1.77 1.86
C PRO A 16 -10.55 2.57 1.23
N LEU A 17 -9.70 1.86 0.48
CA LEU A 17 -8.71 2.48 -0.39
C LEU A 17 -9.42 2.98 -1.65
N THR A 18 -9.29 4.27 -1.96
CA THR A 18 -10.02 4.92 -3.07
C THR A 18 -9.09 5.40 -4.18
N ASP A 19 -7.80 5.52 -3.92
CA ASP A 19 -6.81 5.95 -4.90
C ASP A 19 -6.16 4.74 -5.58
N PRO A 20 -6.01 4.72 -6.92
CA PRO A 20 -5.40 3.59 -7.63
C PRO A 20 -4.00 3.23 -7.13
N ALA A 21 -3.19 4.20 -6.69
CA ALA A 21 -1.88 3.92 -6.12
C ALA A 21 -1.97 3.22 -4.76
N GLN A 22 -3.00 3.49 -3.97
CA GLN A 22 -3.23 2.77 -2.71
C GLN A 22 -3.54 1.31 -3.00
N ILE A 23 -4.40 1.04 -3.99
CA ILE A 23 -4.79 -0.32 -4.40
C ILE A 23 -3.57 -1.07 -4.95
N ALA A 24 -2.80 -0.44 -5.84
CA ALA A 24 -1.54 -1.00 -6.34
C ALA A 24 -0.55 -1.32 -5.20
N GLY A 25 -0.41 -0.41 -4.22
CA GLY A 25 0.40 -0.64 -3.03
C GLY A 25 -0.10 -1.81 -2.18
N GLN A 26 -1.41 -2.00 -2.07
CA GLN A 26 -2.03 -3.10 -1.33
C GLN A 26 -1.79 -4.45 -2.01
N LEU A 27 -1.91 -4.52 -3.34
CA LEU A 27 -1.58 -5.73 -4.10
C LEU A 27 -0.14 -6.17 -3.85
N LEU A 28 0.82 -5.23 -3.90
CA LEU A 28 2.20 -5.51 -3.56
C LEU A 28 2.38 -5.95 -2.10
N ALA A 29 1.61 -5.37 -1.18
CA ALA A 29 1.66 -5.75 0.23
C ALA A 29 1.20 -7.21 0.46
N GLU A 30 0.28 -7.69 -0.37
CA GLU A 30 -0.24 -9.07 -0.34
C GLU A 30 0.67 -10.06 -1.06
N GLU A 31 1.18 -9.69 -2.24
CA GLU A 31 1.87 -10.60 -3.15
C GLU A 31 3.39 -10.63 -2.94
N ASP A 32 4.01 -9.47 -2.73
CA ASP A 32 5.48 -9.32 -2.74
C ASP A 32 6.06 -9.13 -1.32
N TYR A 33 5.43 -8.30 -0.50
CA TYR A 33 6.02 -7.83 0.77
C TYR A 33 5.52 -8.56 2.03
N GLY A 34 4.33 -9.18 2.00
CA GLY A 34 3.76 -9.86 3.18
C GLY A 34 3.39 -8.92 4.35
N ASP A 35 3.12 -7.65 4.04
CA ASP A 35 2.77 -6.60 5.00
C ASP A 35 1.35 -6.02 4.79
N ALA A 36 0.50 -6.77 4.09
CA ALA A 36 -0.92 -6.46 3.92
C ALA A 36 -1.61 -6.10 5.25
N GLY A 37 -2.31 -4.96 5.25
CA GLY A 37 -3.02 -4.46 6.43
C GLY A 37 -2.13 -3.95 7.59
N LYS A 38 -0.82 -3.79 7.35
CA LYS A 38 0.15 -3.18 8.30
C LYS A 38 0.58 -1.76 7.91
N LEU A 39 0.19 -1.28 6.72
CA LEU A 39 0.56 0.04 6.20
C LEU A 39 -0.64 0.96 6.09
N CYS A 40 -0.41 2.25 6.34
CA CYS A 40 -1.42 3.27 6.12
C CYS A 40 -1.61 3.55 4.61
N PRO A 41 -2.74 4.17 4.23
CA PRO A 41 -3.03 4.50 2.83
C PRO A 41 -1.93 5.34 2.14
N ASP A 42 -1.30 6.28 2.84
CA ASP A 42 -0.25 7.12 2.26
C ASP A 42 1.02 6.31 1.91
N CYS A 43 1.40 5.37 2.77
CA CYS A 43 2.55 4.50 2.53
C CYS A 43 2.27 3.50 1.40
N LEU A 44 1.04 2.98 1.32
CA LEU A 44 0.59 2.17 0.19
C LEU A 44 0.63 2.98 -1.11
N ALA A 45 0.12 4.22 -1.11
CA ALA A 45 0.15 5.09 -2.28
C ALA A 45 1.58 5.40 -2.75
N GLY A 46 2.51 5.67 -1.83
CA GLY A 46 3.91 5.89 -2.17
C GLY A 46 4.54 4.68 -2.86
N ARG A 47 4.33 3.49 -2.29
CA ARG A 47 4.79 2.21 -2.87
C ARG A 47 4.16 1.95 -4.23
N GLY A 48 2.83 2.07 -4.34
CA GLY A 48 2.09 1.81 -5.56
C GLY A 48 2.48 2.75 -6.70
N ARG A 49 2.68 4.05 -6.43
CA ARG A 49 3.17 5.00 -7.45
C ARG A 49 4.52 4.58 -8.01
N LEU A 50 5.47 4.22 -7.15
CA LEU A 50 6.79 3.79 -7.59
C LEU A 50 6.71 2.53 -8.44
N ALA A 51 5.91 1.55 -8.05
CA ALA A 51 5.72 0.33 -8.85
C ALA A 51 5.07 0.64 -10.20
N MET A 52 3.96 1.37 -10.23
CA MET A 52 3.29 1.76 -11.48
C MET A 52 4.19 2.56 -12.44
N MET A 53 5.19 3.29 -11.91
CA MET A 53 6.12 4.08 -12.72
C MET A 53 7.32 3.26 -13.22
N TYR A 54 7.82 2.31 -12.44
CA TYR A 54 9.15 1.71 -12.65
C TYR A 54 9.18 0.18 -12.74
N ARG A 55 8.11 -0.52 -12.36
CA ARG A 55 7.98 -1.98 -12.51
C ARG A 55 7.12 -2.27 -13.73
N SER A 56 7.73 -2.78 -14.80
CA SER A 56 7.02 -3.19 -16.02
C SER A 56 6.39 -4.58 -15.92
N ASP A 57 6.65 -5.27 -14.81
CA ASP A 57 6.27 -6.65 -14.50
C ASP A 57 5.27 -6.71 -13.32
N CYS A 58 4.64 -5.57 -12.99
CA CYS A 58 3.62 -5.48 -11.95
C CYS A 58 2.25 -5.14 -12.57
N PHE A 59 1.20 -5.77 -12.03
CA PHE A 59 -0.22 -5.48 -12.30
C PHE A 59 -0.77 -5.96 -13.66
N ASP A 60 -0.19 -7.03 -14.19
CA ASP A 60 -0.62 -7.70 -15.43
C ASP A 60 -1.90 -8.54 -15.26
#